data_AF-A0A645CSX7-F1
#
_entry.id   AF-A0A645CSX7-F1
#
_cell.length_a   1.000
_cell.length_b   1.000
_cell.length_c   1.000
_cell.angle_alpha   90.00
_cell.angle_beta   90.00
_cell.angle_gamma   90.00
#
_symmetry.space_group_name_H-M   'P 1'
#
loop_
_entity.id
_entity.type
_entity.pdbx_description
1 polymer ?
#
loop_
_entity_poly.entity_id
_entity_poly.type
_entity_poly.pdbx_seq_one_letter_code
_entity_poly.pdbx_strand_id
1 'polypeptide(L)'
;MQDPIDKVTREGELHPMIKAGAITHVWMGEHKPDPKALASFVMKTFRHTENAQVAFSPEFTICNECSHMERGLSDHCELCGSEDVDGITRVTGYFTRTSSWNAGKRGELKDRARRPVEMPA
;
A
#
# COMPACT_ATOMS: atom_id res chain seq x y z
N MET A 1 9.40 -7.73 9.12
CA MET A 1 8.28 -7.85 10.07
C MET A 1 7.94 -6.45 10.56
N GLN A 2 7.14 -5.68 9.82
CA GLN A 2 6.87 -4.28 10.16
C GLN A 2 5.37 -4.10 10.36
N ASP A 3 4.99 -4.01 11.63
CA ASP A 3 3.74 -3.43 12.05
C ASP A 3 3.64 -1.96 11.53
N PRO A 4 2.46 -1.48 11.08
CA PRO A 4 2.35 -0.12 10.54
C PRO A 4 2.76 0.97 11.52
N ILE A 5 2.56 0.79 12.83
CA ILE A 5 2.96 1.76 13.87
C ILE A 5 4.48 1.76 14.02
N ASP A 6 5.12 0.59 14.15
CA ASP A 6 6.59 0.48 14.19
C ASP A 6 7.23 1.14 12.96
N LYS A 7 6.65 0.92 11.78
CA LYS A 7 7.13 1.50 10.53
C LYS A 7 7.13 3.02 10.54
N VAL A 8 6.00 3.65 10.87
CA VAL A 8 5.93 5.12 10.89
C VAL A 8 6.79 5.71 12.00
N THR A 9 6.93 5.05 13.16
CA THR A 9 7.81 5.52 14.22
C THR A 9 9.26 5.55 13.76
N ARG A 10 9.76 4.44 13.19
CA ARG A 10 11.17 4.31 12.78
C ARG A 10 11.51 5.15 11.55
N GLU A 11 10.63 5.19 10.54
CA GLU A 11 10.89 6.00 9.35
C GLU A 11 10.72 7.50 9.64
N GLY A 12 9.82 7.87 10.55
CA GLY A 12 9.62 9.25 10.98
C GLY A 12 10.89 9.89 11.54
N GLU A 13 11.73 9.15 12.25
CA GLU A 13 13.04 9.62 12.73
C GLU A 13 13.96 10.09 11.58
N LEU A 14 13.81 9.49 10.40
CA LEU A 14 14.65 9.76 9.23
C LEU A 14 14.15 10.91 8.36
N HIS A 15 12.84 11.19 8.37
CA HIS A 15 12.22 12.18 7.49
C HIS A 15 12.84 13.59 7.62
N PRO A 16 13.15 14.12 8.82
CA PRO A 16 13.82 15.42 8.97
C PRO A 16 15.21 15.51 8.32
N MET A 17 15.88 14.38 8.14
CA MET A 17 17.22 14.29 7.55
C MET A 17 17.18 14.33 6.00
N ILE A 18 16.03 14.04 5.39
CA ILE A 18 15.88 13.97 3.93
C ILE A 18 15.20 15.25 3.42
N LYS A 19 16.01 16.25 3.06
CA LYS A 19 15.52 17.59 2.66
C LYS A 19 14.74 17.61 1.34
N ALA A 20 14.93 16.63 0.47
CA ALA A 20 14.22 16.51 -0.81
C ALA A 20 12.78 15.98 -0.67
N GLY A 21 12.34 15.68 0.56
CA GLY A 21 11.05 15.04 0.84
C GLY A 21 11.20 13.54 1.07
N ALA A 22 10.38 13.01 1.98
CA ALA A 22 10.34 11.61 2.35
C ALA A 22 8.90 11.16 2.54
N ILE A 23 8.63 9.90 2.19
CA ILE A 23 7.30 9.29 2.25
C ILE A 23 7.38 7.91 2.89
N THR A 24 6.51 7.69 3.88
CA THR A 24 6.30 6.36 4.46
C THR A 24 5.12 5.68 3.78
N HIS A 25 5.39 4.55 3.15
CA HIS A 25 4.36 3.73 2.52
C HIS A 25 3.79 2.70 3.50
N VAL A 26 2.48 2.75 3.71
CA VAL A 26 1.74 1.73 4.45
C VAL A 26 1.07 0.79 3.42
N TRP A 27 1.67 -0.37 3.20
CA TRP A 27 1.18 -1.38 2.25
C TRP A 27 0.01 -2.15 2.85
N MET A 28 -1.18 -2.00 2.26
CA MET A 28 -2.41 -2.58 2.80
C MET A 28 -2.83 -3.87 2.11
N GLY A 29 -2.27 -4.19 0.93
CA GLY A 29 -2.73 -5.32 0.13
C GLY A 29 -4.24 -5.21 -0.16
N GLU A 30 -4.96 -6.30 0.07
CA GLU A 30 -6.43 -6.39 -0.01
C GLU A 30 -7.18 -5.82 1.20
N HIS A 31 -6.50 -5.58 2.33
CA HIS A 31 -7.15 -5.16 3.58
C HIS A 31 -7.81 -3.79 3.50
N LYS A 32 -9.07 -3.71 3.91
CA LYS A 32 -9.87 -2.47 4.02
C LYS A 32 -10.12 -2.14 5.51
N PRO A 33 -9.20 -1.43 6.19
CA PRO A 33 -9.37 -1.07 7.59
C PRO A 33 -10.59 -0.20 7.85
N ASP A 34 -11.05 -0.21 9.10
CA ASP A 34 -12.10 0.70 9.56
C ASP A 34 -11.68 2.17 9.34
N PRO A 35 -12.56 3.04 8.81
CA PRO A 35 -12.23 4.44 8.58
C PRO A 35 -11.80 5.21 9.83
N LYS A 36 -12.35 4.88 11.01
CA LYS A 36 -11.94 5.51 12.28
C LYS A 36 -10.55 5.03 12.70
N ALA A 37 -10.20 3.77 12.43
CA ALA A 37 -8.85 3.27 12.62
C ALA A 37 -7.83 4.04 11.78
N LEU A 38 -8.12 4.26 10.50
CA LEU A 38 -7.27 5.05 9.59
C LEU A 38 -7.13 6.50 10.06
N ALA A 39 -8.25 7.14 10.43
CA ALA A 39 -8.22 8.51 10.95
C ALA A 39 -7.38 8.63 12.24
N SER A 40 -7.56 7.68 13.16
CA SER A 40 -6.78 7.61 14.40
C SER A 40 -5.29 7.41 14.12
N PHE A 41 -4.95 6.52 13.18
CA PHE A 41 -3.58 6.27 12.75
C PHE A 41 -2.92 7.52 12.18
N VAL A 42 -3.60 8.24 11.27
CA VAL A 42 -3.10 9.50 10.71
C VAL A 42 -2.84 10.51 11.82
N MET A 43 -3.82 10.75 12.69
CA MET A 43 -3.68 11.71 13.78
C MET A 43 -2.52 11.35 14.72
N LYS A 44 -2.40 10.09 15.13
CA LYS A 44 -1.33 9.63 16.02
C LYS A 44 0.04 9.70 15.34
N THR A 45 0.13 9.34 14.07
CA THR A 45 1.38 9.40 13.31
C THR A 45 1.93 10.83 13.30
N PHE A 46 1.14 11.80 12.86
CA PHE A 46 1.60 13.20 12.79
C PHE A 46 1.71 13.91 14.15
N ARG A 47 1.15 13.35 15.23
CA ARG A 47 1.33 13.87 16.60
C ARG A 47 2.56 13.34 17.31
N HIS A 48 2.97 12.11 16.99
CA HIS A 48 3.97 11.37 17.76
C HIS A 48 5.23 11.04 16.96
N THR A 49 5.30 11.44 15.70
CA THR A 49 6.44 11.21 14.82
C THR A 49 6.70 12.42 13.94
N GLU A 50 7.89 12.48 13.34
CA GLU A 50 8.31 13.55 12.43
C GLU A 50 8.07 13.18 10.94
N ASN A 51 7.10 12.30 10.67
CA ASN A 51 6.76 11.93 9.30
C ASN A 51 6.27 13.16 8.50
N ALA A 52 6.99 13.51 7.45
CA ALA A 52 6.54 14.52 6.48
C ALA A 52 5.35 14.07 5.60
N GLN A 53 5.30 12.79 5.22
CA GLN A 53 4.23 12.23 4.38
C GLN A 53 4.00 10.76 4.69
N VAL A 54 2.74 10.34 4.68
CA VAL A 54 2.32 8.94 4.78
C VAL A 54 1.35 8.61 3.65
N ALA A 55 1.53 7.46 3.00
CA ALA A 55 0.63 6.99 1.94
C ALA A 55 0.14 5.57 2.19
N PHE A 56 -1.18 5.44 2.34
CA PHE A 56 -1.86 4.16 2.29
C PHE A 56 -1.86 3.63 0.85
N SER A 57 -1.32 2.42 0.68
CA SER A 57 -1.09 1.81 -0.62
C SER A 57 -1.84 0.47 -0.70
N PRO A 58 -3.14 0.50 -1.05
CA PRO A 58 -3.89 -0.70 -1.40
C PRO A 58 -3.38 -1.31 -2.70
N GLU A 59 -3.79 -2.55 -2.93
CA GLU A 59 -3.59 -3.26 -4.19
C GLU A 59 -4.96 -3.58 -4.79
N PHE A 60 -5.02 -3.64 -6.12
CA PHE A 60 -6.23 -3.94 -6.87
C PHE A 60 -5.91 -4.88 -8.04
N THR A 61 -6.92 -5.57 -8.53
CA THR A 61 -6.88 -6.28 -9.80
C THR A 61 -7.92 -5.65 -10.73
N ILE A 62 -7.55 -5.42 -11.99
CA ILE A 62 -8.47 -5.00 -13.05
C ILE A 62 -8.54 -6.09 -14.11
N CYS A 63 -9.75 -6.49 -14.50
CA CYS A 63 -9.97 -7.39 -15.61
C CYS A 63 -9.95 -6.64 -16.93
N ASN A 64 -9.18 -7.13 -17.91
CA ASN A 64 -9.08 -6.52 -19.22
C ASN A 64 -10.26 -6.88 -20.15
N GLU A 65 -11.01 -7.94 -19.83
CA GLU A 65 -12.21 -8.33 -20.60
C GLU A 65 -13.46 -7.57 -20.16
N CYS A 66 -13.81 -7.63 -18.87
CA CYS A 66 -15.08 -7.09 -18.37
C CYS A 66 -14.93 -5.76 -17.62
N SER A 67 -13.69 -5.24 -17.48
CA SER A 67 -13.37 -4.00 -16.74
C SER A 67 -13.76 -4.02 -15.26
N HIS A 68 -14.04 -5.19 -14.68
CA HIS A 68 -14.26 -5.32 -13.25
C HIS A 68 -12.97 -4.99 -12.49
N MET A 69 -13.10 -4.24 -11.40
CA MET A 69 -12.00 -3.91 -10.51
C MET A 69 -12.33 -4.39 -9.11
N GLU A 70 -11.42 -5.16 -8.54
CA GLU A 70 -11.52 -5.72 -7.20
C GLU A 70 -10.28 -5.34 -6.39
N ARG A 71 -10.38 -5.50 -5.07
CA ARG A 71 -9.31 -5.15 -4.13
C ARG A 71 -8.48 -6.39 -3.82
N GLY A 72 -7.17 -6.25 -3.82
CA GLY A 72 -6.23 -7.37 -3.73
C GLY A 72 -5.56 -7.66 -5.07
N LEU A 73 -4.63 -8.61 -5.08
CA LEU A 73 -4.01 -9.12 -6.29
C LEU A 73 -4.51 -10.54 -6.53
N SER A 74 -5.37 -10.69 -7.52
CA SER A 74 -5.86 -11.97 -8.04
C SER A 74 -5.24 -12.30 -9.39
N ASP A 75 -5.16 -13.59 -9.71
CA ASP A 75 -4.76 -14.14 -11.01
C ASP A 75 -5.96 -14.34 -11.97
N HIS A 76 -7.18 -14.12 -11.49
CA HIS A 76 -8.41 -14.20 -12.28
C HIS A 76 -9.45 -13.18 -11.80
N CYS A 77 -10.39 -12.84 -12.67
CA CYS A 77 -11.49 -11.93 -12.36
C CYS A 77 -12.60 -12.64 -11.57
N GLU A 78 -12.96 -12.15 -10.38
CA GLU A 78 -14.05 -12.74 -9.58
C GLU A 78 -15.43 -12.64 -10.25
N LEU A 79 -15.60 -11.72 -11.20
CA LEU A 79 -16.90 -11.49 -11.87
C LEU A 79 -17.12 -12.38 -13.09
N CYS A 80 -16.12 -12.52 -13.98
CA CYS A 80 -16.27 -13.26 -15.25
C CYS A 80 -15.36 -14.48 -15.37
N GLY A 81 -14.43 -14.71 -14.44
CA GLY A 81 -13.51 -15.84 -14.44
C GLY A 81 -12.35 -15.73 -15.43
N SER A 82 -12.19 -14.60 -16.15
CA SER A 82 -11.06 -14.41 -17.06
C SER A 82 -9.73 -14.35 -16.32
N GLU A 83 -8.70 -14.98 -16.89
CA GLU A 83 -7.30 -14.89 -16.45
C GLU A 83 -6.58 -13.66 -17.04
N ASP A 84 -7.20 -12.93 -17.98
CA ASP A 84 -6.65 -11.69 -18.53
C ASP A 84 -6.92 -10.53 -17.56
N VAL A 85 -6.10 -10.48 -16.52
CA VAL A 85 -6.15 -9.50 -15.45
C VAL A 85 -4.81 -8.81 -15.22
N ASP A 86 -4.87 -7.59 -14.70
CA ASP A 86 -3.70 -6.80 -14.35
C ASP A 86 -3.77 -6.37 -12.88
N GLY A 87 -2.67 -6.60 -12.16
CA GLY A 87 -2.48 -6.00 -10.84
C GLY A 87 -2.24 -4.50 -10.95
N ILE A 88 -2.90 -3.71 -10.11
CA ILE A 88 -2.68 -2.26 -9.96
C ILE A 88 -2.18 -2.02 -8.55
N THR A 89 -0.97 -1.48 -8.44
CA THR A 89 -0.40 -1.08 -7.16
C THR A 89 0.52 0.11 -7.32
N ARG A 90 0.78 0.82 -6.21
CA ARG A 90 1.72 1.93 -6.21
C ARG A 90 3.13 1.41 -6.39
N VAL A 91 3.90 1.99 -7.31
CA VAL A 91 5.35 1.78 -7.38
C VAL A 91 6.04 2.61 -6.31
N THR A 92 6.68 3.73 -6.65
CA THR A 92 7.26 4.69 -5.72
C THR A 92 6.29 5.83 -5.41
N GLY A 93 5.67 6.42 -6.44
CA GLY A 93 4.85 7.64 -6.25
C GLY A 93 3.42 7.54 -6.76
N TYR A 94 3.11 6.60 -7.66
CA TYR A 94 1.83 6.53 -8.36
C TYR A 94 1.44 5.07 -8.65
N PHE A 95 0.15 4.86 -8.95
CA PHE A 95 -0.38 3.56 -9.34
C PHE A 95 -0.04 3.23 -10.78
N THR A 96 0.33 1.98 -11.03
CA THR A 96 0.64 1.46 -12.37
C THR A 96 0.30 -0.03 -12.42
N ARG A 97 0.12 -0.55 -13.64
CA ARG A 97 -0.13 -1.96 -13.90
C ARG A 97 1.15 -2.76 -13.70
N THR A 98 1.08 -3.86 -12.96
CA THR A 98 2.24 -4.72 -12.63
C THR A 98 2.80 -5.44 -13.85
N SER A 99 2.02 -5.63 -14.92
CA SER A 99 2.50 -6.13 -16.21
C SER A 99 3.59 -5.26 -16.82
N SER A 100 3.52 -3.94 -16.62
CA SER A 100 4.51 -2.98 -17.15
C SER A 100 5.83 -2.98 -16.37
N TRP A 101 5.93 -3.72 -15.26
CA TRP A 101 7.07 -3.62 -14.34
C TRP A 101 8.26 -4.45 -14.84
N ASN A 102 9.47 -4.00 -14.50
CA ASN A 102 10.66 -4.82 -14.71
C ASN A 102 10.78 -5.91 -13.61
N ALA A 103 11.73 -6.82 -13.77
CA ALA A 103 11.93 -7.93 -12.82
C ALA A 103 12.22 -7.46 -11.40
N GLY A 104 12.97 -6.37 -11.23
CA GLY A 104 13.29 -5.81 -9.92
C GLY A 104 12.06 -5.30 -9.17
N LYS A 105 11.18 -4.55 -9.85
CA LYS A 105 9.93 -4.06 -9.27
C LYS A 105 8.95 -5.19 -8.94
N ARG A 106 8.92 -6.25 -9.74
CA ARG A 106 8.18 -7.48 -9.39
C ARG A 106 8.76 -8.18 -8.17
N GLY A 107 10.08 -8.15 -7.98
CA GLY A 107 10.75 -8.60 -6.76
C GLY A 107 10.31 -7.79 -5.54
N GLU A 108 10.41 -6.45 -5.64
CA GLU A 108 9.95 -5.55 -4.57
C GLU A 108 8.49 -5.81 -4.17
N LEU A 109 7.61 -6.09 -5.13
CA LEU A 109 6.19 -6.43 -4.86
C LEU A 109 6.03 -7.69 -4.01
N LYS A 110 6.84 -8.72 -4.28
CA LYS A 110 6.82 -10.00 -3.55
C LYS A 110 7.30 -9.79 -2.11
N ASP A 111 8.28 -8.92 -1.91
CA ASP A 111 8.88 -8.65 -0.60
C ASP A 111 8.04 -7.73 0.30
N ARG A 112 6.93 -7.16 -0.21
CA ARG A 112 6.07 -6.27 0.58
C ARG A 112 5.39 -7.01 1.73
N ALA A 113 5.61 -6.50 2.94
CA ALA A 113 4.78 -6.84 4.09
C ALA A 113 3.43 -6.09 3.98
N ARG A 114 2.35 -6.83 3.83
CA ARG A 114 0.97 -6.33 3.82
C ARG A 114 0.38 -6.55 5.21
N ARG A 115 0.01 -5.48 5.91
CA ARG A 115 -0.62 -5.56 7.24
C ARG A 115 -1.78 -4.58 7.33
N PRO A 116 -2.91 -4.95 7.96
CA PRO A 116 -3.99 -4.02 8.21
C PRO A 116 -3.57 -2.97 9.24
N VAL A 117 -4.15 -1.78 9.14
CA VAL A 117 -4.10 -0.78 10.21
C VAL A 117 -5.19 -1.11 11.20
N GLU A 118 -4.85 -1.45 12.43
CA GLU A 118 -5.80 -1.80 13.48
C GLU A 118 -5.85 -0.72 14.56
N MET A 119 -7.00 -0.58 15.22
CA MET A 119 -7.06 0.23 16.43
C MET A 119 -6.37 -0.55 17.55
N PRO A 120 -5.39 0.04 18.26
CA PRO A 120 -4.97 -0.55 19.52
C PRO A 120 -6.18 -0.62 20.46
N ALA A 121 -6.27 -1.75 21.18
CA ALA A 121 -7.28 -1.97 22.22
C ALA A 121 -7.24 -0.88 23.30
#